data_AF-A0A6H1TU33-F1
#
_entry.id   AF-A0A6H1TU33-F1
#
_cell.length_a   1.000
_cell.length_b   1.000
_cell.length_c   1.000
_cell.angle_alpha   90.00
_cell.angle_beta   90.00
_cell.angle_gamma   90.00
#
_symmetry.space_group_name_H-M   'P 1'
#
loop_
_entity.id
_entity.type
_entity.pdbx_description
1 polymer ?
#
loop_
_entity_poly.entity_id
_entity_poly.type
_entity_poly.pdbx_seq_one_letter_code
_entity_poly.pdbx_strand_id
1 'polypeptide(L)'
;MYRRRFTRRSIQIELFPFLSVLACTIGTLILLIIVVSTQILGNEREVTIIARGETGTNENKTPRYIECQQDGVIIYPHQTFVPLAEIDRPDSALSRLLDEVEKNRDRQYLIVTMRPQGIEVFKRVREAIERRGIDIGYEPLDEGWRLKIEDEIERL
;
A
#
# COMPACT_ATOMS: atom_id res chain seq x y z
N MET A 1 -73.15 -40.05 27.72
CA MET A 1 -72.27 -38.87 27.88
C MET A 1 -70.81 -39.36 27.92
N TYR A 2 -70.07 -39.26 26.81
CA TYR A 2 -68.67 -39.70 26.74
C TYR A 2 -67.76 -38.49 26.97
N ARG A 3 -67.07 -38.44 28.11
CA ARG A 3 -66.19 -37.32 28.50
C ARG A 3 -64.81 -37.52 27.87
N ARG A 4 -64.56 -36.89 26.71
CA ARG A 4 -63.21 -36.82 26.11
C ARG A 4 -62.27 -36.10 27.08
N ARG A 5 -61.28 -36.83 27.63
CA ARG A 5 -60.15 -36.23 28.36
C ARG A 5 -59.16 -35.69 27.33
N PHE A 6 -58.98 -34.37 27.30
CA PHE A 6 -57.87 -33.75 26.58
C PHE A 6 -56.59 -33.94 27.41
N THR A 7 -55.63 -34.70 26.87
CA THR A 7 -54.30 -34.87 27.46
C THR A 7 -53.47 -33.62 27.17
N ARG A 8 -53.00 -32.92 28.20
CA ARG A 8 -52.08 -31.78 28.06
C ARG A 8 -50.74 -32.30 27.53
N ARG A 9 -50.33 -31.91 26.32
CA ARG A 9 -48.97 -32.17 25.82
C ARG A 9 -48.00 -31.20 26.49
N SER A 10 -47.03 -31.72 27.23
CA SER A 10 -45.87 -30.96 27.70
C SER A 10 -44.91 -30.74 26.53
N ILE A 11 -44.73 -29.49 26.12
CA ILE A 11 -43.69 -29.10 25.17
C ILE A 11 -42.37 -29.09 25.96
N GLN A 12 -41.56 -30.12 25.80
CA GLN A 12 -40.21 -30.19 26.37
C GLN A 12 -39.24 -29.57 25.37
N ILE A 13 -38.49 -28.55 25.80
CA ILE A 13 -37.43 -27.94 24.99
C ILE A 13 -36.22 -28.86 25.08
N GLU A 14 -35.95 -29.60 24.02
CA GLU A 14 -34.77 -30.45 23.89
C GLU A 14 -33.52 -29.58 23.74
N LEU A 15 -32.57 -29.69 24.68
CA LEU A 15 -31.31 -28.94 24.68
C LEU A 15 -30.36 -29.41 23.56
N PHE A 16 -30.47 -30.66 23.14
CA PHE A 16 -29.62 -31.27 22.11
C PHE A 16 -29.60 -30.50 20.78
N PRO A 17 -30.75 -30.24 20.12
CA PRO A 17 -30.78 -29.48 18.86
C PRO A 17 -30.30 -28.03 19.03
N PHE A 18 -30.53 -27.40 20.19
CA PHE A 18 -30.03 -26.05 20.46
C PHE A 18 -28.50 -25.99 20.51
N LEU A 19 -27.88 -26.94 21.20
CA LEU A 19 -26.41 -27.04 21.28
C LEU A 19 -25.79 -27.36 19.92
N SER A 20 -26.43 -28.18 19.08
CA SER A 20 -25.94 -28.47 17.73
C SER A 20 -25.89 -27.22 16.86
N VAL A 21 -26.93 -26.38 16.90
CA VAL A 21 -26.96 -25.11 16.15
C VAL A 21 -25.91 -24.14 16.71
N LEU A 22 -25.78 -24.03 18.03
CA LEU A 22 -24.80 -23.16 18.68
C LEU A 22 -23.35 -23.58 18.39
N ALA A 23 -23.06 -24.88 18.43
CA ALA A 23 -21.75 -25.41 18.08
C ALA A 23 -21.42 -25.16 16.59
N CYS A 24 -22.42 -25.32 15.71
CA CYS A 24 -22.26 -24.99 14.29
C CYS A 24 -21.97 -23.50 14.07
N THR A 25 -22.74 -22.60 14.71
CA THR A 25 -22.53 -21.16 14.53
C THR A 25 -21.16 -20.74 15.07
N ILE A 26 -20.76 -21.21 16.26
CA ILE A 26 -19.43 -20.93 16.81
C ILE A 26 -18.34 -21.44 15.86
N GLY A 27 -18.47 -22.67 15.34
CA GLY A 27 -17.50 -23.24 14.41
C GLY A 27 -17.37 -22.41 13.12
N THR A 28 -18.51 -22.01 12.52
CA THR A 28 -18.49 -21.16 11.32
C THR A 28 -17.90 -19.78 11.60
N LEU A 29 -18.19 -19.17 12.75
CA LEU A 29 -17.65 -17.88 13.13
C LEU A 29 -16.13 -17.95 13.35
N ILE A 30 -15.62 -19.00 13.99
CA ILE A 30 -14.18 -19.20 14.16
C ILE A 30 -13.49 -19.35 12.80
N LEU A 31 -14.04 -20.15 11.89
CA LEU A 31 -13.50 -20.32 10.54
C LEU A 31 -13.45 -18.98 9.80
N LEU A 32 -14.54 -18.22 9.83
CA LEU A 32 -14.61 -16.89 9.22
C LEU A 32 -13.57 -15.92 9.82
N ILE A 33 -13.42 -15.90 11.14
CA ILE A 33 -12.43 -15.05 11.82
C ILE A 33 -11.01 -15.42 11.39
N ILE A 34 -10.69 -16.72 11.29
CA ILE A 34 -9.36 -17.18 10.84
C ILE A 34 -9.12 -16.70 9.41
N VAL A 35 -10.07 -16.91 8.50
CA VAL A 35 -9.93 -16.51 7.09
C VAL A 35 -9.71 -15.01 6.97
N VAL A 36 -10.54 -14.19 7.63
CA VAL A 36 -10.38 -12.73 7.62
C VAL A 36 -9.04 -12.31 8.23
N SER A 37 -8.64 -12.91 9.35
CA SER A 37 -7.35 -12.60 9.99
C SER A 37 -6.16 -12.93 9.08
N THR A 38 -6.18 -14.08 8.41
CA THR A 38 -5.11 -14.46 7.48
C THR A 38 -5.03 -13.53 6.27
N GLN A 39 -6.17 -13.01 5.78
CA GLN A 39 -6.19 -12.03 4.69
C GLN A 39 -5.64 -10.67 5.13
N ILE A 40 -5.93 -10.22 6.36
CA ILE A 40 -5.41 -8.95 6.87
C ILE A 40 -3.88 -9.01 7.04
N LEU A 41 -3.34 -10.11 7.54
CA LEU A 41 -1.90 -10.23 7.79
C LEU A 41 -1.08 -10.59 6.54
N GLY A 42 -1.66 -11.33 5.59
CA GLY A 42 -0.94 -11.86 4.43
C GLY A 42 -0.98 -10.99 3.17
N ASN A 43 -1.69 -9.86 3.20
CA ASN A 43 -1.91 -9.05 2.00
C ASN A 43 -0.79 -8.01 1.80
N GLU A 44 0.43 -8.49 1.56
CA GLU A 44 1.50 -7.70 0.96
C GLU A 44 1.23 -7.60 -0.54
N ARG A 45 0.34 -6.68 -0.92
CA ARG A 45 0.08 -6.40 -2.34
C ARG A 45 1.32 -5.74 -2.93
N GLU A 46 1.90 -6.32 -3.96
CA GLU A 46 3.05 -5.76 -4.64
C GLU A 46 2.59 -4.94 -5.85
N VAL A 47 3.11 -3.73 -5.99
CA VAL A 47 2.91 -2.92 -7.20
C VAL A 47 4.22 -2.74 -7.91
N THR A 48 4.21 -3.12 -9.19
CA THR A 48 5.27 -2.84 -10.13
C THR A 48 4.96 -1.54 -10.84
N ILE A 49 5.82 -0.53 -10.69
CA ILE A 49 5.71 0.68 -11.48
C ILE A 49 6.39 0.45 -12.82
N ILE A 50 5.61 0.44 -13.89
CA ILE A 50 6.12 0.40 -15.26
C ILE A 50 6.23 1.84 -15.74
N ALA A 51 7.42 2.43 -15.60
CA ALA A 51 7.69 3.79 -16.07
C ALA A 51 7.51 3.99 -17.59
N ARG A 52 7.53 2.90 -18.37
CA ARG A 52 7.52 2.89 -19.84
C ARG A 52 6.18 2.40 -20.41
N GLY A 53 5.06 2.80 -19.80
CA GLY A 53 3.73 2.28 -20.16
C GLY A 53 2.88 3.19 -21.06
N GLU A 54 3.07 4.51 -21.02
CA GLU A 54 2.09 5.43 -21.60
C GLU A 54 2.78 6.58 -22.33
N THR A 55 2.30 6.86 -23.54
CA THR A 55 2.77 7.91 -24.47
C THR A 55 3.07 9.23 -23.76
N GLY A 56 4.30 9.36 -23.29
CA GLY A 56 4.69 10.36 -22.30
C GLY A 56 5.95 11.08 -22.73
N THR A 57 6.07 12.35 -22.34
CA THR A 57 7.20 13.23 -22.71
C THR A 57 8.57 12.71 -22.24
N ASN A 58 8.61 11.64 -21.43
CA ASN A 58 9.78 11.09 -20.77
C ASN A 58 10.14 9.65 -21.21
N GLU A 59 9.60 9.13 -22.31
CA GLU A 59 9.85 7.75 -22.80
C GLU A 59 11.34 7.38 -22.93
N ASN A 60 12.19 8.36 -23.23
CA ASN A 60 13.64 8.17 -23.37
C ASN A 60 14.46 8.53 -22.12
N LYS A 61 13.80 8.87 -21.00
CA LYS A 61 14.48 9.21 -19.75
C LYS A 61 14.48 8.04 -18.78
N THR A 62 15.56 7.91 -18.02
CA THR A 62 15.69 6.94 -16.94
C THR A 62 15.00 7.47 -15.69
N PRO A 63 14.00 6.77 -15.13
CA PRO A 63 13.35 7.17 -13.91
C PRO A 63 14.27 6.99 -12.70
N ARG A 64 14.18 7.93 -11.77
CA ARG A 64 14.71 7.81 -10.40
C ARG A 64 13.53 7.79 -9.44
N TYR A 65 13.47 6.79 -8.58
CA TYR A 65 12.30 6.55 -7.73
C TYR A 65 12.54 7.05 -6.31
N ILE A 66 11.56 7.76 -5.77
CA ILE A 66 11.50 8.13 -4.36
C ILE A 66 10.10 7.83 -3.81
N GLU A 67 10.03 7.38 -2.56
CA GLU A 67 8.77 7.16 -1.84
C GLU A 67 8.64 8.18 -0.72
N CYS A 68 7.56 8.97 -0.74
CA CYS A 68 7.21 9.87 0.36
C CYS A 68 6.38 9.13 1.41
N GLN A 69 6.91 9.07 2.63
CA GLN A 69 6.26 8.52 3.81
C GLN A 69 5.92 9.63 4.80
N GLN A 70 5.30 9.29 5.94
CA GLN A 70 4.89 10.28 6.94
C GLN A 70 6.10 10.99 7.60
N ASP A 71 7.18 10.25 7.81
CA ASP A 71 8.34 10.64 8.59
C ASP A 71 9.59 10.95 7.74
N GLY A 72 9.50 10.81 6.42
CA GLY A 72 10.63 11.04 5.53
C GLY A 72 10.42 10.56 4.11
N VAL A 73 11.54 10.41 3.40
CA VAL A 73 11.61 9.97 2.01
C VAL A 73 12.53 8.76 1.91
N ILE A 74 12.11 7.73 1.18
CA ILE A 74 12.97 6.59 0.82
C ILE A 74 13.44 6.76 -0.61
N ILE A 75 14.75 6.63 -0.83
CA ILE A 75 15.38 6.70 -2.15
C ILE A 75 15.71 5.28 -2.62
N TYR A 76 15.23 4.92 -3.81
CA TYR A 76 15.48 3.61 -4.42
C TYR A 76 16.63 3.65 -5.44
N PRO A 77 17.28 2.50 -5.74
CA PRO A 77 16.98 1.13 -5.28
C PRO A 77 17.58 0.77 -3.90
N HIS A 78 18.47 1.60 -3.35
CA HIS A 78 19.19 1.30 -2.11
C HIS A 78 18.37 1.46 -0.83
N GLN A 79 17.09 1.84 -0.94
CA GLN A 79 16.18 2.13 0.17
C GLN A 79 16.79 3.07 1.21
N THR A 80 17.50 4.10 0.74
CA THR A 80 18.13 5.08 1.63
C THR A 80 17.05 5.99 2.21
N PHE A 81 16.85 5.92 3.52
CA PHE A 81 15.88 6.74 4.23
C PHE A 81 16.46 8.12 4.55
N VAL A 82 15.69 9.17 4.25
CA VAL A 82 15.97 10.57 4.55
C VAL A 82 14.87 11.06 5.49
N PRO A 83 15.17 11.32 6.78
CA PRO A 83 14.20 11.82 7.73
C PRO A 83 13.61 13.17 7.31
N LEU A 84 12.37 13.45 7.73
CA LEU A 84 11.68 14.71 7.45
C LEU A 84 12.51 15.96 7.82
N ALA A 85 13.25 15.90 8.93
CA ALA A 85 14.11 17.00 9.38
C ALA A 85 15.31 17.27 8.45
N GLU A 86 15.64 16.33 7.56
CA GLU A 86 16.77 16.42 6.64
C GLU A 86 16.36 16.77 5.21
N ILE A 87 15.06 16.73 4.88
CA ILE A 87 14.56 16.95 3.51
C ILE A 87 15.02 18.27 2.91
N ASP A 88 15.00 19.34 3.70
CA ASP A 88 15.38 20.68 3.26
C ASP A 88 16.89 20.96 3.41
N ARG A 89 17.65 19.99 3.95
CA ARG A 89 19.08 20.18 4.17
C ARG A 89 19.86 19.98 2.87
N PRO A 90 20.81 20.88 2.55
CA PRO A 90 21.58 20.81 1.31
C PRO A 90 22.54 19.62 1.24
N ASP A 91 22.93 19.06 2.38
CA ASP A 91 23.83 17.90 2.51
C ASP A 91 23.10 16.55 2.56
N SER A 92 21.77 16.55 2.57
CA SER A 92 20.96 15.34 2.64
C SER A 92 21.17 14.43 1.42
N ALA A 93 20.89 13.14 1.58
CA ALA A 93 20.90 12.21 0.45
C ALA A 93 19.86 12.60 -0.62
N LEU A 94 18.73 13.20 -0.20
CA LEU A 94 17.72 13.73 -1.12
C LEU A 94 18.26 14.89 -1.94
N SER A 95 18.89 15.89 -1.32
CA SER A 95 19.45 17.04 -2.03
C SER A 95 20.49 16.60 -3.06
N ARG A 96 21.36 15.64 -2.70
CA ARG A 96 22.35 15.06 -3.62
C ARG A 96 21.71 14.33 -4.81
N LEU A 97 20.63 13.59 -4.59
CA LEU A 97 19.87 12.97 -5.68
C LEU A 97 19.26 14.03 -6.60
N LEU A 98 18.64 15.07 -6.04
CA LEU A 98 18.06 16.15 -6.83
C LEU A 98 19.13 16.88 -7.66
N ASP A 99 20.32 17.14 -7.09
CA ASP A 99 21.45 17.74 -7.81
C ASP A 99 21.94 16.86 -8.97
N GLU A 100 21.94 15.53 -8.79
CA GLU A 100 22.31 14.57 -9.84
C GLU A 100 21.29 14.57 -10.99
N VAL A 101 19.99 14.47 -10.67
CA VAL A 101 18.91 14.45 -11.66
C VAL A 101 18.83 15.79 -12.38
N GLU A 102 19.03 16.89 -11.67
CA GLU A 102 19.04 18.23 -12.25
C GLU A 102 20.13 18.40 -13.32
N LYS A 103 21.33 17.83 -13.08
CA LYS A 103 22.43 17.84 -14.05
C LYS A 103 22.17 16.97 -15.27
N ASN A 104 21.36 15.93 -15.12
CA ASN A 104 21.03 14.96 -16.17
C ASN A 104 19.56 15.02 -16.60
N ARG A 105 18.89 16.19 -16.45
CA ARG A 105 17.43 16.33 -16.62
C ARG A 105 16.92 16.02 -18.04
N ASP A 106 17.81 16.00 -19.02
CA ASP A 106 17.56 15.57 -20.39
C ASP A 106 17.43 14.04 -20.51
N ARG A 107 18.07 13.29 -19.61
CA ARG A 107 18.13 11.83 -19.59
C ARG A 107 17.52 11.19 -18.36
N GLN A 108 17.24 11.94 -17.31
CA GLN A 108 16.71 11.46 -16.04
C GLN A 108 15.50 12.30 -15.61
N TYR A 109 14.59 11.67 -14.89
CA TYR A 109 13.44 12.32 -14.27
C TYR A 109 13.08 11.60 -12.96
N LEU A 110 12.21 12.19 -12.14
CA LEU A 110 11.78 11.59 -10.88
C LEU A 110 10.39 10.98 -11.00
N ILE A 111 10.23 9.77 -10.48
CA ILE A 111 8.92 9.21 -10.15
C ILE A 111 8.79 9.26 -8.63
N VAL A 112 7.76 9.95 -8.17
CA VAL A 112 7.47 10.11 -6.74
C VAL A 112 6.26 9.26 -6.39
N THR A 113 6.48 8.26 -5.55
CA THR A 113 5.43 7.40 -5.03
C THR A 113 4.99 7.91 -3.67
N MET A 114 3.70 7.89 -3.36
CA MET A 114 3.23 8.38 -2.06
C MET A 114 2.06 7.59 -1.52
N ARG A 115 2.07 7.37 -0.20
CA ARG A 115 0.92 6.91 0.57
C ARG A 115 0.10 8.10 1.06
N PRO A 116 -1.18 7.93 1.43
CA PRO A 116 -2.00 9.01 1.99
C PRO A 116 -1.33 9.76 3.16
N GLN A 117 -0.58 9.04 4.00
CA GLN A 117 0.11 9.62 5.16
C GLN A 117 1.33 10.48 4.79
N GLY A 118 1.90 10.29 3.59
CA GLY A 118 3.08 11.00 3.10
C GLY A 118 2.79 12.27 2.29
N ILE A 119 1.52 12.71 2.21
CA ILE A 119 1.11 13.86 1.38
C ILE A 119 1.86 15.14 1.75
N GLU A 120 2.09 15.38 3.04
CA GLU A 120 2.74 16.64 3.47
C GLU A 120 4.23 16.65 3.12
N VAL A 121 4.89 15.50 3.24
CA VAL A 121 6.26 15.29 2.76
C VAL A 121 6.33 15.46 1.24
N PHE A 122 5.37 14.85 0.54
CA PHE A 122 5.26 14.96 -0.91
C PHE A 122 5.17 16.40 -1.40
N LYS A 123 4.34 17.25 -0.78
CA LYS A 123 4.22 18.66 -1.17
C LYS A 123 5.56 19.37 -1.13
N ARG A 124 6.33 19.18 -0.05
CA ARG A 124 7.66 19.80 0.12
C ARG A 124 8.65 19.32 -0.94
N VAL A 125 8.69 18.00 -1.14
CA VAL A 125 9.57 17.37 -2.13
C VAL A 125 9.21 17.82 -3.54
N ARG A 126 7.92 17.85 -3.89
CA ARG A 126 7.41 18.33 -5.17
C ARG A 126 7.87 19.75 -5.46
N GLU A 127 7.71 20.67 -4.49
CA GLU A 127 8.17 22.05 -4.66
C GLU A 127 9.68 22.13 -4.89
N ALA A 128 10.48 21.30 -4.22
CA ALA A 128 11.93 21.26 -4.42
C ALA A 128 12.30 20.75 -5.82
N ILE A 129 11.56 19.77 -6.34
CA ILE A 129 11.77 19.21 -7.69
C ILE A 129 11.36 20.23 -8.76
N GLU A 130 10.19 20.84 -8.63
CA GLU A 130 9.66 21.83 -9.57
C GLU A 130 10.54 23.08 -9.64
N ARG A 131 11.05 23.56 -8.48
CA ARG A 131 11.98 24.71 -8.43
C ARG A 131 13.27 24.50 -9.22
N ARG A 132 13.70 23.24 -9.38
CA ARG A 132 14.90 22.85 -10.15
C ARG A 132 14.60 22.59 -11.62
N GLY A 133 13.33 22.60 -12.03
CA GLY A 133 12.89 22.29 -13.39
C GLY A 133 13.18 20.84 -13.78
N ILE A 134 13.02 19.91 -12.84
CA ILE A 134 13.14 18.47 -13.08
C ILE A 134 11.75 17.92 -13.42
N ASP A 135 11.66 17.07 -14.45
CA ASP A 135 10.41 16.40 -14.79
C ASP A 135 10.01 15.38 -13.72
N ILE A 136 8.71 15.31 -13.46
CA ILE A 136 8.15 14.54 -12.35
C ILE A 136 6.92 13.74 -12.78
N GLY A 137 6.90 12.46 -12.42
CA GLY A 137 5.72 11.58 -12.46
C GLY A 137 5.26 11.23 -11.05
N TYR A 138 3.97 10.95 -10.88
CA TYR A 138 3.37 10.62 -9.59
C TYR A 138 2.65 9.29 -9.66
N GLU A 139 2.94 8.42 -8.69
CA GLU A 139 2.23 7.14 -8.55
C GLU A 139 1.67 7.03 -7.12
N PRO A 140 0.34 7.04 -6.95
CA PRO A 140 -0.26 6.79 -5.63
C PRO A 140 -0.06 5.32 -5.23
N LEU A 141 0.31 5.10 -3.97
CA LEU A 141 0.41 3.77 -3.37
C LEU A 141 -0.60 3.61 -2.23
N ASP A 142 -1.35 2.52 -2.25
CA ASP A 142 -2.25 2.16 -1.15
C ASP A 142 -1.47 1.73 0.10
N GLU A 143 -2.13 1.76 1.26
CA GLU A 143 -1.56 1.28 2.51
C GLU A 143 -1.28 -0.24 2.46
N GLY A 144 -0.10 -0.65 2.96
CA GLY A 144 0.32 -2.06 2.98
C GLY A 144 0.94 -2.59 1.67
N TRP A 145 0.96 -1.79 0.60
CA TRP A 145 1.54 -2.23 -0.67
C TRP A 145 3.06 -2.13 -0.65
N ARG A 146 3.78 -3.10 -1.21
CA ARG A 146 5.25 -3.05 -1.35
C ARG A 146 5.61 -2.62 -2.78
N LEU A 147 6.46 -1.60 -2.90
CA LEU A 147 6.95 -1.14 -4.18
C LEU A 147 8.01 -2.11 -4.72
N LYS A 148 7.78 -2.63 -5.92
CA LYS A 148 8.80 -3.31 -6.73
C LYS A 148 9.14 -2.45 -7.94
N ILE A 149 10.42 -2.18 -8.11
CA ILE A 149 10.92 -1.44 -9.27
C ILE A 149 11.52 -2.47 -10.21
N GLU A 150 10.90 -2.64 -11.36
CA GLU A 150 11.42 -3.49 -12.44
C GLU A 150 12.28 -2.62 -13.35
N ASP A 151 13.59 -2.71 -13.20
CA ASP A 151 14.51 -2.15 -14.20
C ASP A 151 14.48 -3.11 -15.40
N GLU A 152 13.93 -2.67 -16.54
CA GLU A 152 13.82 -3.44 -17.79
C GLU A 152 15.19 -3.75 -18.46
N ILE A 153 16.27 -3.93 -17.68
CA ILE A 153 17.60 -4.29 -18.19
C ILE A 153 17.75 -5.81 -18.40
N GLU A 154 16.87 -6.66 -17.86
CA GLU A 154 16.90 -8.12 -18.08
C GLU A 154 15.89 -8.62 -19.12
N ARG A 155 15.93 -8.04 -20.33
CA ARG A 155 15.47 -8.74 -21.54
C ARG A 155 16.56 -8.69 -22.62
N LEU A 156 17.61 -9.47 -22.38
CA LEU A 156 18.56 -9.92 -23.41
C LEU A 156 18.36 -11.41 -23.64
#